data_AF-A0A8I1WC81-F1
#
_entry.id   AF-A0A8I1WC81-F1
#
_cell.length_a   1.000
_cell.length_b   1.000
_cell.length_c   1.000
_cell.angle_alpha   90.00
_cell.angle_beta   90.00
_cell.angle_gamma   90.00
#
_symmetry.space_group_name_H-M   'P 1'
#
loop_
_entity.id
_entity.type
_entity.pdbx_description
1 polymer ?
#
loop_
_entity_poly.entity_id
_entity_poly.type
_entity_poly.pdbx_seq_one_letter_code
_entity_poly.pdbx_strand_id
1 'polypeptide(L)'
;MKSRVLGSVLLLAGLTIGAGMLAMPFASAGIGFIPTLFMMFALRALMCYSALMLVEVPLSAPDIPALSVLAERYLGKQGRWLISFSMLFLMYALTAVYATGGGVQLTHNLERWVRLHLTPVRGALL
;
A
#
# COMPACT_ATOMS: atom_id res chain seq x y z
N MET A 1 6.75 -26.58 7.50
CA MET A 1 5.69 -25.83 6.76
C MET A 1 5.13 -24.61 7.52
N LYS A 2 5.31 -24.47 8.85
CA LYS A 2 4.70 -23.41 9.68
C LYS A 2 5.35 -22.00 9.54
N SER A 3 6.63 -21.90 9.18
CA SER A 3 7.35 -20.61 9.11
C SER A 3 7.02 -19.77 7.87
N ARG A 4 6.82 -20.39 6.70
CA ARG A 4 6.55 -19.66 5.45
C ARG A 4 5.17 -19.00 5.43
N VAL A 5 4.16 -19.65 6.01
CA VAL A 5 2.82 -19.07 6.14
C VAL A 5 2.83 -17.89 7.10
N LEU A 6 3.50 -18.05 8.26
CA LEU A 6 3.62 -16.97 9.23
C LEU A 6 4.33 -15.74 8.64
N GLY A 7 5.45 -15.95 7.93
CA GLY A 7 6.16 -14.87 7.25
C GLY A 7 5.32 -14.17 6.19
N SER A 8 4.57 -14.93 5.38
CA SER A 8 3.70 -14.36 4.34
C SER A 8 2.54 -13.56 4.94
N VAL A 9 1.91 -14.07 6.01
CA VAL A 9 0.84 -13.38 6.73
C VAL A 9 1.36 -12.10 7.39
N LEU A 10 2.58 -12.12 7.95
CA LEU A 10 3.16 -10.94 8.57
C LEU A 10 3.50 -9.85 7.55
N LEU A 11 3.99 -10.23 6.37
CA LEU A 11 4.21 -9.30 5.26
C LEU A 11 2.89 -8.67 4.77
N LEU A 12 1.84 -9.48 4.58
CA LEU A 12 0.50 -9.01 4.22
C LEU A 12 -0.09 -8.10 5.31
N ALA A 13 0.08 -8.45 6.58
CA ALA A 13 -0.34 -7.63 7.72
C ALA A 13 0.40 -6.27 7.73
N GLY A 14 1.72 -6.28 7.51
CA GLY A 14 2.51 -5.05 7.41
C GLY A 14 2.09 -4.13 6.25
N LEU A 15 1.83 -4.70 5.08
CA LEU A 15 1.34 -3.93 3.92
C LEU A 15 -0.06 -3.35 4.15
N THR A 16 -0.93 -4.07 4.85
CA THR A 16 -2.32 -3.64 5.11
C THR A 16 -2.45 -2.65 6.27
N ILE A 17 -1.53 -2.68 7.24
CA ILE A 17 -1.41 -1.69 8.35
C ILE A 17 -0.64 -0.44 7.91
N GLY A 18 0.07 -0.51 6.77
CA GLY A 18 0.97 0.53 6.27
C GLY A 18 0.32 1.87 5.94
N ALA A 19 0.88 2.57 4.95
CA ALA A 19 0.50 3.93 4.57
C ALA A 19 -1.01 4.21 4.46
N GLY A 20 -1.81 3.22 4.06
CA GLY A 20 -3.27 3.36 3.96
C GLY A 20 -3.94 3.76 5.28
N MET A 21 -3.36 3.40 6.44
CA MET A 21 -3.90 3.75 7.75
C MET A 21 -3.80 5.26 8.04
N LEU A 22 -2.84 5.97 7.45
CA LEU A 22 -2.72 7.43 7.59
C LEU A 22 -3.83 8.17 6.83
N ALA A 23 -4.34 7.58 5.74
CA ALA A 23 -5.34 8.21 4.88
C ALA A 23 -6.79 7.98 5.35
N MET A 24 -7.07 6.88 6.06
CA MET A 24 -8.44 6.52 6.47
C MET A 24 -9.13 7.52 7.41
N PRO A 25 -8.47 8.13 8.41
CA PRO A 25 -9.11 9.11 9.28
C PRO A 25 -9.60 10.34 8.50
N PHE A 26 -8.84 10.78 7.50
CA PHE A 26 -9.20 11.92 6.65
C PHE A 26 -10.41 11.61 5.77
N ALA A 27 -10.50 10.41 5.21
CA ALA A 27 -11.64 10.00 4.37
C ALA A 27 -12.94 9.79 5.17
N SER A 28 -12.82 9.40 6.45
CA SER A 28 -13.96 9.06 7.32
C SER A 28 -14.57 10.28 8.04
N ALA A 29 -13.84 11.40 8.15
CA ALA A 29 -14.22 12.57 8.94
C ALA A 29 -15.55 13.22 8.53
N GLY A 30 -16.02 13.03 7.30
CA GLY A 30 -17.24 13.67 6.77
C GLY A 30 -18.48 12.78 6.66
N ILE A 31 -18.37 11.47 6.84
CA ILE A 31 -19.42 10.51 6.42
C ILE A 31 -20.21 9.94 7.61
N GLY A 32 -19.64 9.92 8.82
CA GLY A 32 -20.26 9.36 10.03
C GLY A 32 -19.91 7.89 10.29
N PHE A 33 -20.13 7.39 11.51
CA PHE A 33 -19.57 6.11 11.99
C PHE A 33 -20.17 4.87 11.30
N ILE A 34 -21.51 4.78 11.25
CA ILE A 34 -22.20 3.61 10.68
C ILE A 34 -21.94 3.44 9.17
N PRO A 35 -22.07 4.47 8.32
CA PRO A 35 -21.78 4.34 6.89
C PRO A 35 -20.28 4.06 6.62
N THR A 36 -19.36 4.63 7.39
CA THR A 36 -17.92 4.35 7.21
C THR A 36 -17.55 2.93 7.60
N LEU A 37 -18.17 2.38 8.65
CA LEU A 37 -17.98 0.99 9.05
C LEU A 37 -18.42 0.01 7.95
N PHE A 38 -19.61 0.24 7.36
CA PHE A 38 -20.10 -0.57 6.25
C PHE A 38 -19.17 -0.46 5.02
N MET A 39 -18.76 0.76 4.65
CA MET A 39 -17.83 1.00 3.55
C MET A 39 -16.51 0.26 3.77
N MET A 40 -15.94 0.30 4.99
CA MET A 40 -14.69 -0.39 5.29
C MET A 40 -14.78 -1.89 5.08
N PHE A 41 -15.85 -2.54 5.56
CA PHE A 41 -16.07 -3.97 5.31
C PHE A 41 -16.26 -4.28 3.83
N ALA A 42 -17.06 -3.49 3.12
CA ALA A 42 -17.31 -3.67 1.69
C ALA A 42 -16.03 -3.51 0.85
N LEU A 43 -15.26 -2.44 1.09
CA LEU A 43 -13.98 -2.18 0.43
C LEU A 43 -12.95 -3.26 0.75
N ARG A 44 -12.86 -3.71 2.01
CA ARG A 44 -11.97 -4.82 2.39
C ARG A 44 -12.36 -6.12 1.69
N ALA A 45 -13.64 -6.44 1.59
CA ALA A 45 -14.13 -7.62 0.88
C ALA A 45 -13.80 -7.57 -0.61
N LEU A 46 -14.06 -6.43 -1.28
CA LEU A 46 -13.73 -6.21 -2.69
C LEU A 46 -12.23 -6.36 -2.96
N MET A 47 -11.39 -5.79 -2.09
CA MET A 47 -9.94 -5.89 -2.19
C MET A 47 -9.47 -7.34 -2.02
N CYS A 48 -9.99 -8.08 -1.03
CA CYS A 48 -9.71 -9.51 -0.87
C CYS A 48 -10.10 -10.32 -2.11
N TYR A 49 -11.26 -10.05 -2.70
CA TYR A 49 -11.70 -10.71 -3.93
C TYR A 49 -10.73 -10.45 -5.09
N SER A 50 -10.32 -9.18 -5.30
CA SER A 50 -9.35 -8.84 -6.33
C SER A 50 -7.98 -9.49 -6.10
N ALA A 51 -7.53 -9.59 -4.84
CA ALA A 51 -6.27 -10.25 -4.49
C ALA A 51 -6.29 -11.76 -4.79
N LEU A 52 -7.43 -12.42 -4.56
CA LEU A 52 -7.61 -13.84 -4.94
C LEU A 52 -7.48 -14.03 -6.45
N MET A 53 -8.13 -13.18 -7.25
CA MET A 53 -7.97 -13.22 -8.71
C MET A 53 -6.52 -12.97 -9.15
N LEU A 54 -5.84 -12.00 -8.52
CA LEU A 54 -4.45 -11.69 -8.84
C LEU A 54 -3.49 -12.85 -8.55
N VAL A 55 -3.84 -13.72 -7.60
CA VAL A 55 -3.08 -14.94 -7.26
C VAL A 55 -3.44 -16.10 -8.18
N GLU A 56 -4.70 -16.21 -8.62
CA GLU A 56 -5.17 -17.29 -9.49
C GLU A 56 -4.55 -17.24 -10.89
N VAL A 57 -4.47 -16.05 -11.50
CA VAL A 57 -4.02 -15.89 -12.88
C VAL A 57 -2.55 -16.36 -13.10
N PRO A 58 -1.58 -16.04 -12.23
CA PRO A 58 -0.22 -16.59 -12.32
C PRO A 58 -0.14 -18.09 -12.06
N LEU A 59 -1.01 -18.65 -11.22
CA LEU A 59 -1.01 -20.09 -10.93
C LEU A 59 -1.45 -20.94 -12.12
N SER A 60 -2.31 -20.40 -13.00
CA SER A 60 -2.72 -21.09 -14.23
C SER A 60 -1.62 -21.17 -15.30
N ALA A 61 -0.54 -20.40 -15.18
CA ALA A 61 0.56 -20.37 -16.15
C ALA A 61 1.94 -20.37 -15.44
N PRO A 62 2.36 -21.54 -14.90
CA PRO A 62 3.58 -21.64 -14.08
C PRO A 62 4.88 -21.30 -14.81
N ASP A 63 4.88 -21.29 -16.15
CA ASP A 63 6.06 -21.01 -16.97
C ASP A 63 6.42 -19.52 -17.03
N ILE A 64 5.60 -18.62 -16.49
CA ILE A 64 5.79 -17.16 -16.61
C ILE A 64 6.06 -16.54 -15.24
N PRO A 65 7.27 -16.02 -14.99
CA PRO A 65 7.69 -15.59 -13.64
C PRO A 65 7.18 -14.20 -13.23
N ALA A 66 6.74 -13.35 -14.17
CA ALA A 66 6.38 -11.95 -13.89
C ALA A 66 4.95 -11.61 -14.33
N LEU A 67 4.19 -10.94 -13.46
CA LEU A 67 2.82 -10.49 -13.75
C LEU A 67 2.75 -9.58 -15.00
N SER A 68 3.78 -8.78 -15.26
CA SER A 68 3.89 -7.95 -16.46
C SER A 68 4.02 -8.75 -17.75
N VAL A 69 4.74 -9.87 -17.71
CA VAL A 69 4.90 -10.81 -18.84
C VAL A 69 3.65 -11.67 -18.99
N LEU A 70 2.99 -12.01 -17.88
CA LEU A 70 1.72 -12.72 -17.90
C LEU A 70 0.62 -11.88 -18.55
N ALA A 71 0.59 -10.58 -18.28
CA ALA A 71 -0.31 -9.65 -18.96
C ALA A 71 0.03 -9.46 -20.44
N GLU A 72 1.29 -9.64 -20.85
CA GLU A 72 1.63 -9.70 -22.28
C GLU A 72 0.93 -10.87 -22.97
N ARG A 73 0.81 -12.01 -22.30
CA ARG A 73 0.18 -13.20 -22.85
C ARG A 73 -1.35 -13.10 -22.91
N TYR A 74 -1.98 -12.49 -21.91
CA TYR A 74 -3.45 -12.37 -21.86
C TYR A 74 -4.00 -11.08 -22.52
N LEU A 75 -3.31 -9.94 -22.40
CA LEU A 75 -3.75 -8.63 -22.88
C LEU A 75 -2.87 -8.08 -24.03
N GLY A 76 -1.79 -8.78 -24.40
CA GLY A 76 -0.85 -8.31 -25.41
C GLY A 76 0.16 -7.28 -24.90
N LYS A 77 1.00 -6.79 -25.81
CA LYS A 77 2.12 -5.87 -25.50
C LYS A 77 1.67 -4.55 -24.84
N GLN A 78 0.45 -4.08 -25.14
CA GLN A 78 -0.13 -2.89 -24.50
C GLN A 78 -0.46 -3.14 -23.01
N GLY A 79 -0.98 -4.33 -22.67
CA GLY A 79 -1.27 -4.72 -21.29
C GLY A 79 -0.02 -4.80 -20.42
N ARG A 80 1.10 -5.30 -20.98
CA ARG A 80 2.40 -5.30 -20.31
C ARG A 80 2.86 -3.91 -19.92
N TRP A 81 2.76 -2.95 -20.84
CA TRP A 81 3.19 -1.57 -20.57
C TRP A 81 2.33 -0.93 -19.48
N LEU A 82 1.01 -1.13 -19.51
CA LEU A 82 0.09 -0.61 -18.50
C LEU A 82 0.39 -1.16 -17.09
N ILE A 83 0.61 -2.48 -16.95
CA ILE A 83 0.95 -3.08 -15.65
C ILE A 83 2.33 -2.63 -15.17
N SER A 84 3.33 -2.62 -16.05
CA SER A 84 4.67 -2.16 -15.68
C SER A 84 4.68 -0.69 -15.25
N PHE A 85 3.95 0.17 -15.95
CA PHE A 85 3.80 1.58 -15.59
C PHE A 85 3.08 1.75 -14.24
N SER A 86 1.97 1.04 -14.05
CA SER A 86 1.20 1.06 -12.79
C SER A 86 2.05 0.59 -11.59
N MET A 87 2.84 -0.48 -11.74
CA MET A 87 3.75 -0.95 -10.69
C MET A 87 4.80 0.10 -10.32
N LEU A 88 5.43 0.76 -11.31
CA LEU A 88 6.42 1.81 -11.05
C LEU A 88 5.80 3.01 -10.34
N PHE A 89 4.63 3.46 -10.83
CA PHE A 89 3.88 4.55 -10.21
C PHE A 89 3.49 4.22 -8.76
N LEU A 90 3.03 3.00 -8.50
CA LEU A 90 2.68 2.52 -7.16
C LEU A 90 3.89 2.54 -6.22
N MET A 91 5.05 2.04 -6.66
CA MET A 91 6.28 2.04 -5.85
C MET A 91 6.75 3.46 -5.53
N TYR A 92 6.68 4.38 -6.49
CA TYR A 92 6.98 5.79 -6.26
C TYR A 92 6.03 6.41 -5.23
N ALA A 93 4.72 6.21 -5.40
CA ALA A 93 3.70 6.73 -4.49
C ALA A 93 3.87 6.17 -3.06
N LEU A 94 4.15 4.87 -2.92
CA LEU A 94 4.46 4.24 -1.63
C LEU A 94 5.69 4.89 -0.98
N THR A 95 6.77 5.08 -1.74
CA THR A 95 7.99 5.69 -1.19
C THR A 95 7.73 7.13 -0.73
N ALA A 96 7.02 7.91 -1.55
CA ALA A 96 6.67 9.29 -1.24
C ALA A 96 5.84 9.37 0.05
N VAL A 97 4.79 8.54 0.18
CA VAL A 97 3.90 8.60 1.34
C VAL A 97 4.58 8.12 2.63
N TYR A 98 5.52 7.17 2.55
CA TYR A 98 6.31 6.75 3.72
C TYR A 98 7.36 7.80 4.09
N ALA A 99 7.99 8.47 3.11
CA ALA A 99 8.92 9.55 3.38
C ALA A 99 8.22 10.75 4.06
N THR A 100 7.08 11.18 3.52
CA THR A 100 6.34 12.33 4.07
C THR A 100 5.60 11.97 5.35
N GLY A 101 4.92 10.82 5.39
CA GLY A 101 4.17 10.35 6.55
C GLY A 101 5.09 10.04 7.74
N GLY A 102 6.24 9.43 7.49
CA GLY A 102 7.27 9.19 8.50
C GLY A 102 7.96 10.46 8.97
N GLY A 103 8.28 11.40 8.06
CA GLY A 103 8.93 12.66 8.38
C GLY A 103 8.13 13.51 9.38
N VAL A 104 6.82 13.68 9.14
CA VAL A 104 5.94 14.45 10.05
C VAL A 104 5.85 13.80 11.44
N GLN A 105 5.78 12.47 11.49
CA GLN A 105 5.72 11.75 12.77
C GLN A 105 7.05 11.85 13.52
N LEU A 106 8.18 11.79 12.80
CA LEU A 106 9.51 11.89 13.38
C LEU A 106 9.75 13.29 13.96
N THR A 107 9.43 14.36 13.24
CA THR A 107 9.57 15.74 13.74
C THR A 107 8.72 15.96 14.99
N HIS A 108 7.47 15.46 15.00
CA HIS A 108 6.59 15.59 16.17
C HIS A 108 7.15 14.90 17.42
N ASN A 109 7.79 13.73 17.26
CA ASN A 109 8.46 13.05 18.36
C ASN A 109 9.73 13.80 18.79
N LEU A 110 10.57 14.25 17.86
CA LEU A 110 11.78 15.00 18.18
C LEU A 110 11.49 16.29 18.94
N GLU A 111 10.47 17.06 18.57
CA GLU A 111 10.06 18.26 19.32
C GLU A 111 9.63 17.94 20.76
N ARG A 112 8.89 16.83 20.94
CA ARG A 112 8.42 16.38 22.25
C ARG A 112 9.57 15.94 23.15
N TRP A 113 10.62 15.36 22.58
CA TRP A 113 11.78 14.85 23.32
C TRP A 113 12.85 15.92 23.55
N VAL A 114 13.12 16.78 22.57
CA VAL A 114 14.26 17.73 22.58
C VAL A 114 13.86 19.14 23.03
N ARG A 115 12.55 19.47 23.13
CA ARG A 115 12.03 20.82 23.50
C ARG A 115 12.64 21.98 22.68
N LEU A 116 13.23 21.69 21.53
CA LEU A 116 13.70 22.70 20.57
C LEU A 116 12.65 22.83 19.47
N HIS A 117 12.07 24.03 19.32
CA HIS A 117 11.18 24.36 18.22
C HIS A 117 11.99 24.40 16.91
N LEU A 118 12.07 23.27 16.22
CA LEU A 118 12.70 23.19 14.91
C LEU A 118 11.70 23.66 13.86
N THR A 119 11.87 24.89 13.40
CA THR A 119 11.12 25.48 12.28
C THR A 119 10.95 24.46 11.13
N PRO A 120 9.72 24.21 10.63
CA PRO A 120 9.38 23.06 9.78
C PRO A 120 10.14 22.93 8.46
N VAL A 121 10.86 23.98 8.04
CA VAL A 121 11.58 24.04 6.76
C VAL A 121 12.91 23.27 6.77
N ARG A 122 13.55 23.07 7.94
CA ARG A 122 14.83 22.34 8.03
C ARG A 122 14.68 20.83 8.24
N GLY A 123 13.51 20.35 8.66
CA GLY A 123 13.27 18.92 8.91
C GLY A 123 12.96 18.09 7.66
N ALA A 124 12.65 18.72 6.52
CA ALA A 124 12.39 18.04 5.26
C ALA A 124 13.64 17.89 4.37
N LEU A 125 14.77 18.50 4.75
CA LEU A 125 16.02 18.55 3.99
C LEU A 125 17.16 17.72 4.61
N LEU A 126 16.92 17.05 5.74
CA LEU A 126 17.83 16.08 6.37
C LEU A 126 17.15 14.72 6.40
#